data_AF-A7H4K3-F1
#
_entry.id   AF-A7H4K3-F1
#
_cell.length_a   1.000
_cell.length_b   1.000
_cell.length_c   1.000
_cell.angle_alpha   90.00
_cell.angle_beta   90.00
_cell.angle_gamma   90.00
#
_symmetry.space_group_name_H-M   'P 1'
#
loop_
_entity.id
_entity.type
_entity.pdbx_description
1 polymer ?
#
loop_
_entity_poly.entity_id
_entity_poly.type
_entity_poly.pdbx_seq_one_letter_code
_entity_poly.pdbx_strand_id
1 'polypeptide(L)'
;MDFFDEMFNTTPKEKFIEIIQNGNLGALEKVFEEFFADHIAMIELLEKQGLTEMDVKNFILENGDFIEERQNDIYIELGAKILGHEG
;
A
#
# COMPACT_ATOMS: atom_id res chain seq x y z
N MET A 1 -19.24 17.01 15.05
CA MET A 1 -19.22 15.90 14.08
C MET A 1 -18.51 14.77 14.79
N ASP A 2 -19.13 13.59 14.84
CA ASP A 2 -18.56 12.44 15.55
C ASP A 2 -17.29 11.97 14.84
N PHE A 3 -16.30 11.47 15.58
CA PHE A 3 -15.07 10.87 15.05
C PHE A 3 -15.35 9.82 13.94
N PHE A 4 -16.49 9.14 14.04
CA PHE A 4 -16.96 8.20 13.04
C PHE A 4 -17.37 8.88 11.72
N ASP A 5 -17.98 10.07 11.72
CA ASP A 5 -18.33 10.80 10.49
C ASP A 5 -17.09 11.24 9.69
N GLU A 6 -15.98 11.59 10.36
CA GLU A 6 -14.70 11.87 9.68
C GLU A 6 -14.04 10.60 9.13
N MET A 7 -14.18 9.47 9.84
CA MET A 7 -13.63 8.17 9.42
C MET A 7 -14.33 7.61 8.18
N PHE A 8 -15.61 7.94 7.95
CA PHE A 8 -16.39 7.48 6.79
C PHE A 8 -16.46 8.49 5.63
N ASN A 9 -15.94 9.70 5.79
CA ASN A 9 -15.94 10.73 4.73
C ASN A 9 -14.66 10.76 3.88
N THR A 10 -13.68 9.90 4.16
CA THR A 10 -12.41 9.82 3.42
C THR A 10 -12.25 8.47 2.77
N THR A 11 -11.73 8.46 1.54
CA THR A 11 -11.40 7.22 0.82
C THR A 11 -10.25 6.49 1.52
N PRO A 12 -10.10 5.15 1.34
CA PRO A 12 -8.97 4.40 1.90
C PRO A 12 -7.61 5.04 1.58
N LYS A 13 -7.47 5.56 0.36
CA LYS A 13 -6.29 6.31 -0.09
C LYS A 13 -6.07 7.58 0.75
N GLU A 14 -7.08 8.43 0.87
CA GLU A 14 -6.97 9.67 1.66
C GLU A 14 -6.59 9.36 3.10
N LYS A 15 -7.24 8.35 3.70
CA LYS A 15 -6.94 7.94 5.06
C LYS A 15 -5.51 7.42 5.23
N PHE A 16 -5.04 6.61 4.29
CA PHE A 16 -3.66 6.12 4.29
C PHE A 16 -2.64 7.26 4.17
N ILE A 17 -2.90 8.26 3.33
CA ILE A 17 -2.03 9.43 3.20
C ILE A 17 -2.00 10.25 4.50
N GLU A 18 -3.14 10.43 5.17
CA GLU A 18 -3.17 11.06 6.50
C GLU A 18 -2.33 10.29 7.52
N ILE A 19 -2.40 8.96 7.52
CA ILE A 19 -1.61 8.09 8.40
C ILE A 19 -0.11 8.27 8.11
N ILE A 20 0.32 8.30 6.84
CA ILE A 20 1.73 8.54 6.49
C ILE A 20 2.19 9.93 6.97
N GLN A 21 1.36 10.95 6.78
CA GLN A 21 1.72 12.33 7.13
C GLN A 21 1.91 12.54 8.64
N ASN A 22 1.16 11.80 9.45
CA ASN A 22 1.18 11.94 10.91
C ASN A 22 1.95 10.80 11.61
N GLY A 23 2.32 9.75 10.88
CA GLY A 23 2.99 8.57 11.42
C GLY A 23 4.37 8.89 11.97
N ASN A 24 4.73 8.25 13.10
CA ASN A 24 6.08 8.40 13.65
C ASN A 24 7.13 7.70 12.77
N LEU A 25 8.35 8.26 12.74
CA LEU A 25 9.43 7.80 11.85
C LEU A 25 9.73 6.31 11.98
N GLY A 26 9.79 5.77 13.21
CA GLY A 26 10.13 4.37 13.44
C GLY A 26 9.05 3.39 12.94
N ALA A 27 7.78 3.74 13.10
CA ALA A 27 6.67 2.96 12.56
C ALA A 27 6.68 2.97 11.02
N LEU A 28 6.92 4.14 10.42
CA LEU A 28 7.02 4.29 8.96
C LEU A 28 8.22 3.51 8.41
N GLU A 29 9.41 3.67 8.99
CA GLU A 29 10.64 2.96 8.59
C GLU A 29 10.41 1.47 8.57
N LYS A 30 9.91 0.90 9.67
CA LYS A 30 9.68 -0.55 9.76
C LYS A 30 8.72 -1.07 8.68
N VAL A 31 7.57 -0.40 8.50
CA VAL A 31 6.56 -0.87 7.54
C VAL A 31 7.05 -0.72 6.11
N PHE A 32 7.75 0.37 5.78
CA PHE A 32 8.29 0.58 4.44
C PHE A 32 9.50 -0.28 4.13
N GLU A 33 10.37 -0.58 5.10
CA GLU A 33 11.48 -1.53 4.94
C GLU A 33 10.97 -2.91 4.53
N GLU A 34 9.94 -3.42 5.22
CA GLU A 34 9.30 -4.69 4.87
C GLU A 34 8.64 -4.63 3.48
N PHE A 35 7.88 -3.57 3.20
CA PHE A 35 7.21 -3.40 1.90
C PHE A 35 8.20 -3.31 0.73
N PHE A 36 9.31 -2.59 0.89
CA PHE A 36 10.34 -2.47 -0.16
C PHE A 36 11.12 -3.77 -0.33
N ALA A 37 11.40 -4.50 0.74
CA ALA A 37 12.04 -5.82 0.65
C ALA A 37 11.19 -6.79 -0.17
N ASP A 38 9.87 -6.83 0.08
CA ASP A 38 8.93 -7.65 -0.70
C ASP A 38 8.87 -7.20 -2.16
N HIS A 39 8.83 -5.89 -2.42
CA HIS A 39 8.83 -5.37 -3.79
C HIS A 39 10.09 -5.76 -4.59
N ILE A 40 11.27 -5.64 -3.98
CA ILE A 40 12.55 -6.05 -4.58
C ILE A 40 12.53 -7.55 -4.85
N ALA A 41 12.10 -8.36 -3.87
CA ALA A 41 12.03 -9.81 -4.03
C ALA A 41 11.07 -10.21 -5.18
N MET A 42 9.91 -9.56 -5.30
CA MET A 42 8.97 -9.79 -6.40
C MET A 42 9.59 -9.47 -7.76
N ILE A 43 10.28 -8.33 -7.90
CA ILE A 43 10.95 -7.96 -9.16
C ILE A 43 11.97 -9.05 -9.56
N GLU A 44 12.85 -9.42 -8.64
CA GLU A 44 13.88 -10.44 -8.89
C GLU A 44 13.30 -11.81 -9.25
N LEU A 45 12.16 -12.18 -8.65
CA LEU A 45 11.47 -13.42 -8.97
C LEU A 45 10.83 -13.39 -10.36
N LEU A 46 10.22 -12.26 -10.75
CA LEU A 46 9.65 -12.07 -12.08
C LEU A 46 10.74 -12.12 -13.15
N GLU A 47 11.86 -11.42 -12.94
CA GLU A 47 12.99 -11.44 -13.87
C GLU A 47 13.58 -12.85 -14.04
N LYS A 48 13.70 -13.62 -12.94
CA LYS A 48 14.11 -15.04 -12.99
C LYS A 48 13.14 -15.93 -13.77
N GLN A 49 11.87 -15.53 -13.87
CA GLN A 49 10.86 -16.20 -14.69
C GLN A 49 10.84 -15.69 -16.14
N GLY A 50 11.71 -14.73 -16.49
CA GLY A 50 11.77 -14.12 -17.81
C GLY A 50 10.67 -13.10 -18.07
N LEU A 51 9.97 -12.64 -17.03
CA LEU A 51 8.97 -11.58 -17.12
C LEU A 51 9.66 -10.21 -17.01
N THR A 52 9.15 -9.25 -17.76
CA THR A 52 9.72 -7.91 -17.87
C THR A 52 8.83 -6.87 -17.21
N GLU A 53 9.36 -5.66 -16.99
CA GLU A 53 8.55 -4.53 -16.54
C GLU A 53 7.36 -4.26 -17.48
N MET A 54 7.54 -4.46 -18.79
CA MET A 54 6.47 -4.27 -19.78
C MET A 54 5.30 -5.23 -19.53
N ASP A 55 5.57 -6.48 -19.15
CA ASP A 55 4.52 -7.45 -18.82
C ASP A 55 3.73 -7.02 -17.59
N VAL A 56 4.41 -6.46 -16.58
CA VAL A 56 3.76 -5.89 -15.38
C VAL A 56 2.89 -4.69 -15.75
N LYS A 57 3.37 -3.77 -16.59
CA LYS A 57 2.59 -2.60 -17.04
C LYS A 57 1.36 -3.03 -17.84
N ASN A 58 1.50 -4.00 -18.74
CA ASN A 58 0.38 -4.54 -19.51
C ASN A 58 -0.65 -5.19 -18.59
N PHE A 59 -0.21 -5.98 -17.60
CA PHE A 59 -1.12 -6.55 -16.61
C PHE A 59 -1.94 -5.48 -15.88
N ILE A 60 -1.31 -4.38 -15.47
CA ILE A 60 -2.00 -3.26 -14.81
C ILE A 60 -3.05 -2.63 -15.74
N LEU A 61 -2.70 -2.38 -17.01
CA LEU A 61 -3.60 -1.77 -17.98
C LEU A 61 -4.81 -2.66 -18.31
N GLU A 62 -4.60 -3.97 -18.38
CA GLU A 62 -5.63 -4.95 -18.72
C GLU A 62 -6.58 -5.25 -17.54
N ASN A 63 -6.15 -4.99 -16.30
CA ASN A 63 -6.86 -5.40 -15.09
C ASN A 63 -7.19 -4.22 -14.15
N GLY A 64 -7.54 -3.05 -14.71
CA GLY A 64 -7.74 -1.81 -13.96
C GLY A 64 -8.65 -1.92 -12.73
N ASP A 65 -9.85 -2.48 -12.86
CA ASP A 65 -10.81 -2.64 -11.75
C ASP A 65 -10.24 -3.50 -10.62
N PHE A 66 -9.55 -4.59 -10.98
CA PHE A 66 -8.87 -5.46 -10.03
C PHE A 66 -7.73 -4.72 -9.31
N ILE A 67 -6.94 -3.92 -10.04
CA ILE A 67 -5.87 -3.12 -9.45
C ILE A 67 -6.43 -2.09 -8.47
N GLU A 68 -7.55 -1.42 -8.81
CA GLU A 68 -8.18 -0.43 -7.94
C GLU A 68 -8.69 -1.05 -6.63
N GLU A 69 -9.36 -2.20 -6.70
CA GLU A 69 -9.82 -2.93 -5.52
C GLU A 69 -8.64 -3.32 -4.61
N ARG A 70 -7.59 -3.90 -5.21
CA ARG A 70 -6.39 -4.30 -4.46
C ARG A 70 -5.59 -3.13 -3.90
N GLN A 71 -5.62 -1.96 -4.54
CA GLN A 71 -5.03 -0.74 -3.99
C GLN A 71 -5.73 -0.31 -2.71
N ASN A 72 -7.07 -0.40 -2.66
CA ASN A 72 -7.83 -0.09 -1.45
C ASN A 72 -7.46 -1.02 -0.29
N ASP A 73 -7.31 -2.32 -0.56
CA ASP A 73 -6.84 -3.29 0.43
C ASP A 73 -5.45 -2.93 0.98
N ILE A 74 -4.51 -2.59 0.08
CA ILE A 74 -3.13 -2.22 0.45
C ILE A 74 -3.11 -0.94 1.30
N TYR A 75 -3.92 0.07 0.97
CA TYR A 75 -4.03 1.30 1.77
C TYR A 75 -4.50 0.98 3.20
N ILE A 76 -5.48 0.11 3.36
CA ILE A 76 -6.00 -0.32 4.67
C ILE A 76 -4.94 -1.12 5.42
N GLU A 77 -4.31 -2.10 4.77
CA GLU A 77 -3.31 -2.98 5.40
C GLU A 77 -2.11 -2.18 5.92
N LEU A 78 -1.50 -1.36 5.07
CA LEU A 78 -0.31 -0.60 5.45
C LEU A 78 -0.65 0.47 6.48
N GLY A 79 -1.80 1.14 6.33
CA GLY A 79 -2.30 2.09 7.33
C GLY A 79 -2.49 1.45 8.71
N ALA A 80 -3.10 0.26 8.75
CA ALA A 80 -3.28 -0.50 10.00
C ALA A 80 -1.95 -0.93 10.61
N LYS A 81 -0.97 -1.37 9.81
CA LYS A 81 0.38 -1.72 10.30
C LYS A 81 1.10 -0.53 10.92
N ILE A 82 1.03 0.64 10.29
CA ILE A 82 1.65 1.87 10.82
C ILE A 82 1.02 2.23 12.16
N LEU A 83 -0.31 2.35 12.22
CA LEU A 83 -1.04 2.66 13.45
C LEU A 83 -0.79 1.63 14.57
N GLY A 84 -0.65 0.35 14.22
CA GLY A 84 -0.36 -0.74 15.15
C GLY A 84 1.03 -0.67 15.79
N HIS A 85 1.95 0.12 15.23
CA HIS A 85 3.26 0.41 15.78
C HIS A 85 3.33 1.73 16.56
N GLU A 86 2.24 2.50 16.59
CA GLU A 86 2.16 3.76 17.36
C GLU A 86 1.61 3.56 18.80
N GLY A 87 1.21 2.33 19.15
CA GLY A 87 0.70 1.93 20.46
C GLY A 87 1.74 1.36 21.41
#